data_AF-A0A139XGQ8-F1
#
_entry.id   AF-A0A139XGQ8-F1
#
_cell.length_a   1.000
_cell.length_b   1.000
_cell.length_c   1.000
_cell.angle_alpha   90.00
_cell.angle_beta   90.00
_cell.angle_gamma   90.00
#
_symmetry.space_group_name_H-M   'P 1'
#
loop_
_entity.id
_entity.type
_entity.pdbx_description
1 polymer ?
#
loop_
_entity_poly.entity_id
_entity_poly.type
_entity_poly.pdbx_seq_one_letter_code
_entity_poly.pdbx_strand_id
1 'polypeptide(L)'
;MLWQIVRGVPATRNPFTNRVNGASYSQDAEQIWSQLQHPDKIIGQSGNYYLGAMALNPENVPTRDKTRYQFLLHFWVFVVQVYCPAVLDKDGHRELAGYALAIPDVANLRNFCRVFPEVLKARHSDKWKYLPREAVIDLPEEGALDLLLLLQNRLAREAGDQLRRMILGVELIHAEKVGNNVKIRSISYVEPVKEQVDKYAQIKQAYWCPWFRKQRLLNLLQGDKPGWFEFGAVLSRIPRNWLEDPYFSHDARELLTFEGEIKVKRDIRESAQLVYDVCQQYVFSKLETKYGMKWDKTKNCHIQSGQPISQQDFDEKKYKIANDAFLSVRSRTEPKAFIDYFVSTLYPFVRKEEFVDFAEKLFNKTDDIRALTLLALASQFPHQKKSEVKNAEAA
;
A
#
# COMPACT_ATOMS: atom_id res chain seq x y z
N MET A 1 -16.61 -6.78 11.59
CA MET A 1 -15.40 -6.00 11.91
C MET A 1 -15.49 -5.30 13.26
N LEU A 2 -16.31 -4.27 13.49
CA LEU A 2 -16.37 -3.55 14.79
C LEU A 2 -16.46 -4.48 16.02
N TRP A 3 -17.26 -5.56 15.89
CA TRP A 3 -17.46 -6.61 16.89
C TRP A 3 -16.24 -7.48 17.21
N GLN A 4 -15.29 -7.63 16.29
CA GLN A 4 -14.04 -8.37 16.52
C GLN A 4 -12.89 -7.45 16.95
N ILE A 5 -13.10 -6.14 16.83
CA ILE A 5 -12.08 -5.09 16.87
C ILE A 5 -12.16 -4.31 18.19
N VAL A 6 -13.28 -3.64 18.47
CA VAL A 6 -13.51 -2.84 19.69
C VAL A 6 -14.21 -3.65 20.78
N ARG A 7 -15.02 -4.64 20.37
CA ARG A 7 -15.88 -5.46 21.27
C ARG A 7 -15.60 -6.94 21.14
N GLY A 8 -14.31 -7.28 21.17
CA GLY A 8 -13.80 -8.63 20.94
C GLY A 8 -14.39 -9.70 21.86
N VAL A 9 -14.94 -9.33 23.02
CA VAL A 9 -15.63 -10.20 23.97
C VAL A 9 -17.12 -10.32 23.61
N PRO A 10 -17.66 -11.52 23.31
CA PRO A 10 -19.06 -11.70 22.89
C PRO A 10 -20.10 -11.04 23.80
N ALA A 11 -19.94 -11.12 25.13
CA ALA A 11 -20.88 -10.53 26.09
C ALA A 11 -21.00 -9.00 25.96
N THR A 12 -19.93 -8.32 25.50
CA THR A 12 -19.95 -6.87 25.28
C THR A 12 -20.81 -6.44 24.09
N ARG A 13 -21.37 -7.41 23.34
CA ARG A 13 -22.25 -7.22 22.19
C ARG A 13 -23.73 -7.32 22.56
N ASN A 14 -24.06 -7.86 23.74
CA ASN A 14 -25.43 -8.07 24.19
C ASN A 14 -26.32 -6.83 24.04
N PRO A 15 -25.88 -5.60 24.38
CA PRO A 15 -26.72 -4.42 24.19
C PRO A 15 -27.18 -4.22 22.74
N PHE A 16 -26.35 -4.57 21.77
CA PHE A 16 -26.66 -4.40 20.35
C PHE A 16 -27.55 -5.52 19.82
N THR A 17 -27.28 -6.76 20.20
CA THR A 17 -28.16 -7.89 19.89
C THR A 17 -29.57 -7.65 20.43
N ASN A 18 -29.68 -7.14 21.65
CA ASN A 18 -30.97 -6.80 22.27
C ASN A 18 -31.71 -5.71 21.48
N ARG A 19 -31.01 -4.65 21.08
CA ARG A 19 -31.59 -3.55 20.26
C ARG A 19 -32.05 -4.02 18.88
N VAL A 20 -31.24 -4.84 18.19
CA VAL A 20 -31.60 -5.40 16.87
C VAL A 20 -32.86 -6.27 16.97
N ASN A 21 -33.02 -6.98 18.08
CA ASN A 21 -34.18 -7.83 18.34
C ASN A 21 -35.39 -7.06 18.91
N GLY A 22 -35.39 -5.73 18.88
CA GLY A 22 -36.53 -4.91 19.30
C GLY A 22 -36.76 -4.84 20.81
N ALA A 23 -35.81 -5.29 21.64
CA ALA A 23 -35.92 -5.10 23.08
C ALA A 23 -35.82 -3.60 23.41
N SER A 24 -36.83 -3.07 24.09
CA SER A 24 -36.89 -1.70 24.58
C SER A 24 -35.75 -1.43 25.58
N TYR A 25 -35.05 -0.32 25.37
CA TYR A 25 -33.97 0.26 26.20
C TYR A 25 -33.09 -0.73 26.95
N SER A 26 -31.91 -1.00 26.40
CA SER A 26 -30.91 -1.83 27.06
C SER A 26 -30.43 -1.15 28.36
N GLN A 27 -30.39 -1.90 29.47
CA GLN A 27 -30.00 -1.42 30.81
C GLN A 27 -28.67 -0.64 30.84
N ASP A 28 -27.78 -0.87 29.88
CA ASP A 28 -26.55 -0.09 29.73
C ASP A 28 -26.84 1.39 29.47
N ALA A 29 -27.82 1.73 28.64
CA ALA A 29 -28.17 3.13 28.33
C ALA A 29 -28.72 3.87 29.56
N GLU A 30 -29.59 3.23 30.34
CA GLU A 30 -30.11 3.79 31.60
C GLU A 30 -28.99 4.01 32.62
N GLN A 31 -28.08 3.02 32.75
CA GLN A 31 -26.94 3.12 33.64
C GLN A 31 -26.00 4.27 33.24
N ILE A 32 -25.70 4.41 31.94
CA ILE A 32 -24.88 5.50 31.42
C ILE A 32 -25.56 6.86 31.68
N TRP A 33 -26.87 6.96 31.44
CA TRP A 33 -27.62 8.21 31.65
C TRP A 33 -27.68 8.61 33.12
N SER A 34 -27.85 7.64 34.02
CA SER A 34 -27.78 7.84 35.47
C SER A 34 -26.40 8.32 35.90
N GLN A 35 -25.32 7.74 35.38
CA GLN A 35 -23.96 8.20 35.65
C GLN A 35 -23.75 9.66 35.18
N LEU A 36 -24.28 10.01 34.00
CA LEU A 36 -24.13 11.35 33.41
C LEU A 36 -24.80 12.46 34.24
N GLN A 37 -25.73 12.14 35.15
CA GLN A 37 -26.28 13.09 36.13
C GLN A 37 -25.20 13.68 37.05
N HIS A 38 -24.03 13.02 37.15
CA HIS A 38 -22.87 13.49 37.90
C HIS A 38 -21.62 13.58 37.00
N PRO A 39 -21.58 14.56 36.06
CA PRO A 39 -20.62 14.57 34.97
C PRO A 39 -19.15 14.71 35.40
N ASP A 40 -18.89 15.39 36.54
CA ASP A 40 -17.55 15.59 37.09
C ASP A 40 -17.10 14.47 38.04
N LYS A 41 -17.94 13.46 38.29
CA LYS A 41 -17.56 12.29 39.09
C LYS A 41 -16.46 11.52 38.36
N ILE A 42 -15.39 11.20 39.11
CA ILE A 42 -14.30 10.37 38.62
C ILE A 42 -14.71 8.91 38.70
N ILE A 43 -14.61 8.20 37.57
CA ILE A 43 -14.93 6.78 37.44
C ILE A 43 -13.77 6.03 36.76
N GLY A 44 -13.73 4.71 36.93
CA GLY A 44 -12.71 3.87 36.30
C GLY A 44 -12.96 3.72 34.80
N GLN A 45 -11.89 3.79 34.01
CA GLN A 45 -11.97 3.59 32.57
C GLN A 45 -12.00 2.09 32.22
N SER A 46 -12.86 1.73 31.27
CA SER A 46 -12.91 0.37 30.73
C SER A 46 -12.20 0.28 29.40
N GLY A 47 -11.37 -0.75 29.22
CA GLY A 47 -10.74 -1.10 27.94
C GLY A 47 -11.73 -1.32 26.78
N ASN A 48 -13.02 -1.49 27.08
CA ASN A 48 -14.10 -1.59 26.10
C ASN A 48 -14.41 -0.26 25.37
N TYR A 49 -14.07 0.87 26.00
CA TYR A 49 -14.34 2.22 25.50
C TYR A 49 -13.05 2.96 25.15
N TYR A 50 -12.02 2.78 25.99
CA TYR A 50 -10.70 3.33 25.77
C TYR A 50 -9.73 2.23 25.32
N LEU A 51 -9.34 2.26 24.06
CA LEU A 51 -8.49 1.21 23.47
C LEU A 51 -7.18 1.08 24.25
N GLY A 52 -6.87 -0.13 24.70
CA GLY A 52 -5.65 -0.40 25.46
C GLY A 52 -5.65 0.12 26.90
N ALA A 53 -6.75 0.69 27.42
CA ALA A 53 -6.84 1.01 28.84
C ALA A 53 -6.73 -0.26 29.68
N MET A 54 -5.70 -0.30 30.51
CA MET A 54 -5.62 -1.23 31.62
C MET A 54 -6.38 -0.65 32.82
N ALA A 55 -7.02 -1.52 33.59
CA ALA A 55 -7.66 -1.11 34.84
C ALA A 55 -6.65 -0.47 35.80
N LEU A 56 -5.39 -0.95 35.76
CA LEU A 56 -4.25 -0.49 36.55
C LEU A 56 -3.03 -0.44 35.63
N ASN A 57 -2.18 0.57 35.76
CA ASN A 57 -0.88 0.61 35.09
C ASN A 57 0.15 -0.32 35.81
N PRO A 58 1.38 -0.48 35.30
CA PRO A 58 2.41 -1.31 35.96
C PRO A 58 2.75 -0.90 37.40
N GLU A 59 2.55 0.37 37.74
CA GLU A 59 2.72 0.93 39.09
C GLU A 59 1.45 0.81 39.97
N ASN A 60 0.49 -0.01 39.53
CA ASN A 60 -0.78 -0.25 40.22
C ASN A 60 -1.69 0.99 40.38
N VAL A 61 -1.50 2.01 39.54
CA VAL A 61 -2.31 3.23 39.51
C VAL A 61 -3.52 3.02 38.59
N PRO A 62 -4.75 3.26 39.06
CA PRO A 62 -5.95 3.07 38.26
C PRO A 62 -6.12 4.15 37.19
N THR A 63 -6.48 3.72 35.99
CA THR A 63 -6.88 4.63 34.91
C THR A 63 -8.28 5.14 35.21
N ARG A 64 -8.40 6.42 35.54
CA ARG A 64 -9.66 7.06 35.92
C ARG A 64 -9.87 8.34 35.13
N ASP A 65 -11.12 8.69 34.90
CA ASP A 65 -11.48 9.94 34.24
C ASP A 65 -12.86 10.44 34.68
N LYS A 66 -13.24 11.63 34.25
CA LYS A 66 -14.57 12.19 34.48
C LYS A 66 -15.63 11.44 33.68
N THR A 67 -16.79 11.26 34.30
CA THR A 67 -17.94 10.57 33.71
C THR A 67 -18.36 11.17 32.36
N ARG A 68 -18.33 12.50 32.22
CA ARG A 68 -18.63 13.18 30.95
C ARG A 68 -17.69 12.81 29.80
N TYR A 69 -16.41 12.55 30.07
CA TYR A 69 -15.46 12.17 29.02
C TYR A 69 -15.60 10.69 28.68
N GLN A 70 -15.83 9.84 29.68
CA GLN A 70 -16.17 8.45 29.44
C GLN A 70 -17.45 8.30 28.61
N PHE A 71 -18.46 9.14 28.84
CA PHE A 71 -19.68 9.18 28.01
C PHE A 71 -19.37 9.41 26.53
N LEU A 72 -18.45 10.34 26.21
CA LEU A 72 -18.06 10.60 24.82
C LEU A 72 -17.39 9.38 24.16
N LEU A 73 -16.72 8.52 24.94
CA LEU A 73 -16.14 7.27 24.45
C LEU A 73 -17.20 6.22 24.04
N HIS A 74 -18.49 6.50 24.16
CA HIS A 74 -19.53 5.65 23.54
C HIS A 74 -19.72 5.95 22.05
N PHE A 75 -19.28 7.13 21.59
CA PHE A 75 -19.59 7.63 20.25
C PHE A 75 -18.39 7.65 19.29
N TRP A 76 -17.16 7.52 19.79
CA TRP A 76 -15.95 7.58 18.95
C TRP A 76 -15.95 6.52 17.82
N VAL A 77 -16.60 5.36 18.04
CA VAL A 77 -16.74 4.30 17.03
C VAL A 77 -17.50 4.72 15.77
N PHE A 78 -18.29 5.80 15.83
CA PHE A 78 -18.97 6.36 14.65
C PHE A 78 -18.07 7.30 13.84
N VAL A 79 -16.99 7.78 14.45
CA VAL A 79 -16.04 8.72 13.85
C VAL A 79 -14.81 7.99 13.31
N VAL A 80 -14.43 6.87 13.91
CA VAL A 80 -13.27 6.09 13.49
C VAL A 80 -13.53 5.28 12.24
N GLN A 81 -12.56 5.31 11.33
CA GLN A 81 -12.54 4.43 10.16
C GLN A 81 -11.77 3.16 10.49
N VAL A 82 -12.33 2.03 10.08
CA VAL A 82 -11.78 0.70 10.37
C VAL A 82 -11.26 0.09 9.07
N TYR A 83 -9.98 -0.26 9.08
CA TYR A 83 -9.31 -0.94 7.99
C TYR A 83 -8.69 -2.25 8.46
N CYS A 84 -8.34 -3.11 7.51
CA CYS A 84 -7.66 -4.38 7.72
C CYS A 84 -6.40 -4.42 6.86
N PRO A 85 -5.22 -4.20 7.47
CA PRO A 85 -3.95 -4.42 6.82
C PRO A 85 -3.84 -5.88 6.35
N ALA A 86 -3.36 -6.08 5.13
CA ALA A 86 -3.04 -7.38 4.59
C ALA A 86 -1.52 -7.52 4.43
N VAL A 87 -1.02 -8.71 4.72
CA VAL A 87 0.38 -9.11 4.51
C VAL A 87 0.42 -10.29 3.56
N LEU A 88 1.54 -10.46 2.88
CA LEU A 88 1.80 -11.66 2.10
C LEU A 88 2.49 -12.71 2.97
N ASP A 89 2.03 -13.95 2.87
CA ASP A 89 2.76 -15.10 3.39
C ASP A 89 3.97 -15.45 2.49
N LYS A 90 4.66 -16.55 2.80
CA LYS A 90 5.83 -16.98 2.02
C LYS A 90 5.48 -17.40 0.59
N ASP A 91 4.25 -17.83 0.38
CA ASP A 91 3.75 -18.36 -0.89
C ASP A 91 3.12 -17.26 -1.77
N GLY A 92 2.94 -16.05 -1.22
CA GLY A 92 2.39 -14.90 -1.93
C GLY A 92 0.88 -14.74 -1.74
N HIS A 93 0.26 -15.48 -0.82
CA HIS A 93 -1.15 -15.29 -0.48
C HIS A 93 -1.33 -14.14 0.50
N ARG A 94 -2.39 -13.36 0.30
CA ARG A 94 -2.77 -12.26 1.20
C ARG A 94 -3.52 -12.78 2.42
N GLU A 95 -2.97 -12.51 3.59
CA GLU A 95 -3.58 -12.75 4.89
C GLU A 95 -3.84 -11.43 5.62
N LEU A 96 -4.92 -11.39 6.41
CA LEU A 96 -5.23 -10.22 7.21
C LEU A 96 -4.35 -10.18 8.46
N ALA A 97 -3.64 -9.07 8.65
CA ALA A 97 -2.76 -8.82 9.79
C ALA A 97 -3.44 -7.88 10.80
N GLY A 98 -4.55 -8.33 11.38
CA GLY A 98 -5.31 -7.55 12.37
C GLY A 98 -6.13 -6.42 11.75
N TYR A 99 -6.12 -5.26 12.39
CA TYR A 99 -6.91 -4.10 11.99
C TYR A 99 -6.20 -2.78 12.28
N ALA A 100 -6.49 -1.76 11.49
CA ALA A 100 -6.03 -0.39 11.69
C ALA A 100 -7.23 0.52 11.94
N LEU A 101 -7.14 1.33 12.98
CA LEU A 101 -8.13 2.35 13.33
C LEU A 101 -7.59 3.71 12.97
N ALA A 102 -8.22 4.36 11.99
CA ALA A 102 -7.90 5.72 11.58
C ALA A 102 -8.86 6.69 12.29
N ILE A 103 -8.31 7.45 13.23
CA ILE A 103 -9.00 8.36 14.14
C ILE A 103 -8.69 9.79 13.71
N PRO A 104 -9.66 10.54 13.17
CA PRO A 104 -9.41 11.92 12.74
C PRO A 104 -9.20 12.82 13.97
N ASP A 105 -8.11 13.59 13.94
CA ASP A 105 -7.89 14.69 14.89
C ASP A 105 -8.60 15.94 14.36
N VAL A 106 -9.72 16.29 14.97
CA VAL A 106 -10.67 17.28 14.43
C VAL A 106 -10.28 18.70 14.86
N ALA A 107 -9.91 19.53 13.89
CA ALA A 107 -9.60 20.96 14.11
C ALA A 107 -10.86 21.82 14.20
N ASN A 108 -11.87 21.53 13.37
CA ASN A 108 -13.13 22.27 13.32
C ASN A 108 -14.32 21.30 13.27
N LEU A 109 -14.96 21.14 14.43
CA LEU A 109 -16.08 20.22 14.60
C LEU A 109 -17.26 20.52 13.67
N ARG A 110 -17.59 21.80 13.46
CA ARG A 110 -18.72 22.20 12.60
C ARG A 110 -18.49 21.75 11.15
N ASN A 111 -17.31 22.03 10.61
CA ASN A 111 -16.96 21.65 9.24
C ASN A 111 -16.86 20.13 9.12
N PHE A 112 -16.25 19.47 10.10
CA PHE A 112 -16.13 18.02 10.12
C PHE A 112 -17.51 17.34 10.13
N CYS A 113 -18.42 17.73 11.02
CA CYS A 113 -19.78 17.16 11.08
C CYS A 113 -20.60 17.43 9.81
N ARG A 114 -20.30 18.49 9.06
CA ARG A 114 -20.94 18.81 7.78
C ARG A 114 -20.46 17.88 6.65
N VAL A 115 -19.17 17.56 6.63
CA VAL A 115 -18.49 16.85 5.52
C VAL A 115 -18.44 15.34 5.74
N PHE A 116 -18.12 14.91 6.96
CA PHE A 116 -17.81 13.52 7.28
C PHE A 116 -18.97 12.53 7.00
N PRO A 117 -20.25 12.84 7.27
CA PRO A 117 -21.35 11.94 6.94
C PRO A 117 -21.44 11.59 5.45
N GLU A 118 -21.11 12.55 4.58
CA GLU A 118 -21.11 12.34 3.13
C GLU A 118 -19.91 11.49 2.68
N VAL A 119 -18.76 11.62 3.35
CA VAL A 119 -17.61 10.74 3.16
C VAL A 119 -17.96 9.30 3.50
N LEU A 120 -18.66 9.07 4.62
CA LEU A 120 -19.06 7.71 5.02
C LEU A 120 -20.00 7.06 4.00
N LYS A 121 -20.92 7.83 3.40
CA LYS A 121 -21.87 7.34 2.38
C LYS A 121 -21.21 7.02 1.04
N ALA A 122 -20.07 7.65 0.74
CA ALA A 122 -19.40 7.52 -0.55
C ALA A 122 -18.58 6.22 -0.71
N ARG A 123 -18.37 5.46 0.37
CA ARG A 123 -17.59 4.22 0.34
C ARG A 123 -18.27 3.12 -0.48
N HIS A 124 -17.49 2.39 -1.25
CA HIS A 124 -17.98 1.26 -2.04
C HIS A 124 -18.16 0.01 -1.19
N SER A 125 -19.20 -0.77 -1.51
CA SER A 125 -19.57 -2.01 -0.80
C SER A 125 -19.08 -3.28 -1.49
N ASP A 126 -18.23 -3.15 -2.53
CA ASP A 126 -17.64 -4.29 -3.23
C ASP A 126 -16.89 -5.17 -2.24
N LYS A 127 -17.04 -6.49 -2.37
CA LYS A 127 -16.50 -7.44 -1.41
C LYS A 127 -15.10 -7.90 -1.83
N TRP A 128 -14.21 -8.00 -0.85
CA TRP A 128 -13.01 -8.83 -0.88
C TRP A 128 -13.17 -9.88 0.22
N LYS A 129 -13.35 -11.14 -0.19
CA LYS A 129 -13.85 -12.21 0.69
C LYS A 129 -15.17 -11.78 1.36
N TYR A 130 -15.17 -11.61 2.68
CA TYR A 130 -16.33 -11.18 3.48
C TYR A 130 -16.25 -9.70 3.93
N LEU A 131 -15.22 -8.96 3.51
CA LEU A 131 -14.96 -7.58 3.91
C LEU A 131 -15.24 -6.61 2.76
N PRO A 132 -15.56 -5.33 3.03
CA PRO A 132 -15.49 -4.30 2.01
C PRO A 132 -14.07 -4.21 1.45
N ARG A 133 -13.92 -4.20 0.13
CA ARG A 133 -12.63 -4.18 -0.56
C ARG A 133 -11.81 -2.95 -0.19
N GLU A 134 -12.46 -1.80 -0.04
CA GLU A 134 -11.82 -0.53 0.37
C GLU A 134 -11.27 -0.56 1.80
N ALA A 135 -11.75 -1.47 2.65
CA ALA A 135 -11.21 -1.63 3.99
C ALA A 135 -9.89 -2.41 3.99
N VAL A 136 -9.52 -3.09 2.90
CA VAL A 136 -8.31 -3.91 2.83
C VAL A 136 -7.14 -3.09 2.31
N ILE A 137 -6.18 -2.82 3.18
CA ILE A 137 -5.02 -1.94 2.94
C ILE A 137 -3.71 -2.73 3.03
N ASP A 138 -2.60 -2.21 2.49
CA ASP A 138 -1.30 -2.92 2.46
C ASP A 138 -0.34 -2.54 3.60
N LEU A 139 -0.63 -1.44 4.28
CA LEU A 139 0.03 -1.00 5.50
C LEU A 139 -0.95 -0.21 6.37
N PRO A 140 -0.79 -0.17 7.70
CA PRO A 140 -1.71 0.56 8.58
C PRO A 140 -1.89 2.03 8.19
N GLU A 141 -0.80 2.72 7.84
CA GLU A 141 -0.78 4.15 7.50
C GLU A 141 -1.62 4.52 6.27
N GLU A 142 -1.86 3.56 5.38
CA GLU A 142 -2.77 3.73 4.26
C GLU A 142 -4.19 4.08 4.72
N GLY A 143 -4.63 3.59 5.88
CA GLY A 143 -5.95 3.94 6.41
C GLY A 143 -6.12 5.44 6.68
N ALA A 144 -5.05 6.12 7.11
CA ALA A 144 -5.08 7.57 7.23
C ALA A 144 -5.07 8.26 5.87
N LEU A 145 -4.18 7.85 4.96
CA LEU A 145 -4.10 8.43 3.62
C LEU A 145 -5.42 8.29 2.86
N ASP A 146 -6.11 7.15 2.98
CA ASP A 146 -7.42 6.91 2.41
C ASP A 146 -8.48 7.84 3.00
N LEU A 147 -8.55 7.97 4.34
CA LEU A 147 -9.47 8.92 4.98
C LEU A 147 -9.20 10.38 4.54
N LEU A 148 -7.94 10.79 4.51
CA LEU A 148 -7.52 12.11 4.06
C LEU A 148 -7.93 12.35 2.60
N LEU A 149 -7.73 11.37 1.72
CA LEU A 149 -8.15 11.43 0.32
C LEU A 149 -9.66 11.57 0.17
N LEU A 150 -10.44 10.80 0.93
CA LEU A 150 -11.90 10.88 0.90
C LEU A 150 -12.40 12.26 1.34
N LEU A 151 -11.84 12.79 2.43
CA LEU A 151 -12.14 14.14 2.91
C LEU A 151 -11.74 15.21 1.88
N GLN A 152 -10.54 15.11 1.31
CA GLN A 152 -10.07 16.02 0.28
C GLN A 152 -10.97 16.02 -0.95
N ASN A 153 -11.36 14.85 -1.45
CA ASN A 153 -12.25 14.70 -2.60
C ASN A 153 -13.63 15.32 -2.34
N ARG A 154 -14.11 15.28 -1.09
CA ARG A 154 -15.37 15.92 -0.73
C ARG A 154 -15.22 17.45 -0.64
N LEU A 155 -14.16 17.93 0.00
CA LEU A 155 -13.88 19.37 0.09
C LEU A 155 -13.63 20.01 -1.28
N ALA A 156 -13.01 19.31 -2.22
CA ALA A 156 -12.79 19.82 -3.58
C ALA A 156 -14.10 20.14 -4.32
N ARG A 157 -15.24 19.56 -3.91
CA ARG A 157 -16.58 19.87 -4.46
C ARG A 157 -17.22 21.10 -3.84
N GLU A 158 -16.66 21.59 -2.73
CA GLU A 158 -17.16 22.70 -1.94
C GLU A 158 -16.11 23.81 -1.99
N ALA A 159 -16.27 24.74 -2.94
CA ALA A 159 -15.24 25.75 -3.25
C ALA A 159 -14.68 26.45 -1.98
N GLY A 160 -13.36 26.36 -1.78
CA GLY A 160 -12.61 27.21 -0.84
C GLY A 160 -12.22 26.60 0.51
N ASP A 161 -12.66 25.39 0.86
CA ASP A 161 -12.25 24.74 2.12
C ASP A 161 -10.94 23.95 1.97
N GLN A 162 -10.07 24.06 2.98
CA GLN A 162 -8.78 23.36 3.04
C GLN A 162 -8.83 22.25 4.08
N LEU A 163 -8.28 21.08 3.74
CA LEU A 163 -8.25 19.89 4.61
C LEU A 163 -7.69 20.20 6.02
N ARG A 164 -6.59 20.96 6.08
CA ARG A 164 -5.94 21.43 7.32
C ARG A 164 -6.81 22.31 8.23
N ARG A 165 -7.87 22.92 7.71
CA ARG A 165 -8.82 23.72 8.52
C ARG A 165 -9.88 22.86 9.19
N MET A 166 -10.10 21.64 8.69
CA MET A 166 -11.10 20.72 9.21
C MET A 166 -10.50 19.69 10.17
N ILE A 167 -9.34 19.14 9.82
CA ILE A 167 -8.62 18.15 10.62
C ILE A 167 -7.14 18.52 10.73
N LEU A 168 -6.55 18.24 11.89
CA LEU A 168 -5.12 18.41 12.15
C LEU A 168 -4.31 17.22 11.62
N GLY A 169 -4.96 16.07 11.46
CA GLY A 169 -4.36 14.82 10.98
C GLY A 169 -5.20 13.62 11.37
N VAL A 170 -4.58 12.44 11.31
CA VAL A 170 -5.21 11.17 11.61
C VAL A 170 -4.27 10.34 12.47
N GLU A 171 -4.71 10.03 13.69
CA GLU A 171 -4.07 9.05 14.55
C GLU A 171 -4.43 7.63 14.07
N LEU A 172 -3.45 6.74 14.08
CA LEU A 172 -3.57 5.38 13.61
C LEU A 172 -3.19 4.42 14.72
N ILE A 173 -4.08 3.48 15.01
CA ILE A 173 -3.81 2.37 15.93
C ILE A 173 -3.87 1.08 15.13
N HIS A 174 -2.73 0.42 14.96
CA HIS A 174 -2.67 -0.94 14.43
C HIS A 174 -2.71 -1.93 15.59
N ALA A 175 -3.71 -2.82 15.57
CA ALA A 175 -3.84 -3.82 16.61
C ALA A 175 -4.32 -5.16 16.05
N GLU A 176 -4.08 -6.21 16.84
CA GLU A 176 -4.51 -7.56 16.54
C GLU A 176 -5.21 -8.18 17.75
N LYS A 177 -6.16 -9.08 17.49
CA LYS A 177 -6.79 -9.87 18.54
C LYS A 177 -6.04 -11.20 18.67
N VAL A 178 -5.48 -11.46 19.85
CA VAL A 178 -4.80 -12.72 20.19
C VAL A 178 -5.53 -13.37 21.36
N GLY A 179 -6.33 -14.39 21.07
CA GLY A 179 -7.23 -14.99 22.05
C GLY A 179 -8.25 -13.98 22.58
N ASN A 180 -8.24 -13.72 23.88
CA ASN A 180 -9.11 -12.72 24.52
C ASN A 180 -8.46 -11.32 24.64
N ASN A 181 -7.20 -11.17 24.22
CA ASN A 181 -6.46 -9.93 24.35
C ASN A 181 -6.40 -9.16 23.03
N VAL A 182 -6.38 -7.84 23.14
CA VAL A 182 -6.06 -6.93 22.02
C VAL A 182 -4.63 -6.46 22.21
N LYS A 183 -3.75 -6.78 21.26
CA LYS A 183 -2.35 -6.31 21.25
C LYS A 183 -2.22 -5.14 20.29
N ILE A 184 -1.79 -3.99 20.80
CA ILE A 184 -1.41 -2.85 19.98
C ILE A 184 -0.03 -3.14 19.40
N ARG A 185 0.08 -3.07 18.07
CA ARG A 185 1.32 -3.31 17.32
C ARG A 185 2.07 -2.01 17.06
N SER A 186 1.33 -0.95 16.70
CA SER A 186 1.89 0.38 16.52
C SER A 186 0.82 1.45 16.75
N ILE A 187 1.29 2.64 17.10
CA ILE A 187 0.51 3.88 17.09
C ILE A 187 1.31 4.87 16.23
N SER A 188 0.66 5.51 15.27
CA SER A 188 1.28 6.49 14.37
C SER A 188 0.33 7.66 14.10
N TYR A 189 0.85 8.72 13.49
CA TYR A 189 0.09 9.92 13.16
C TYR A 189 0.46 10.40 11.76
N VAL A 190 -0.55 10.72 10.95
CA VAL A 190 -0.36 11.21 9.58
C VAL A 190 -0.99 12.59 9.44
N GLU A 191 -0.18 13.56 9.04
CA GLU A 191 -0.61 14.92 8.78
C GLU A 191 -1.34 15.06 7.42
N PRO A 192 -2.27 16.02 7.28
CA PRO A 192 -2.98 16.29 6.03
C PRO A 192 -2.10 17.12 5.08
N VAL A 193 -1.04 16.51 4.55
CA VAL A 193 -0.16 17.09 3.54
C VAL A 193 -0.74 16.81 2.15
N LYS A 194 -1.11 17.87 1.43
CA LYS A 194 -1.81 17.75 0.13
C LYS A 194 -1.00 16.96 -0.88
N GLU A 195 0.30 17.27 -1.05
CA GLU A 195 1.13 16.56 -2.02
C GLU A 195 1.21 15.05 -1.71
N GLN A 196 1.20 14.69 -0.43
CA GLN A 196 1.25 13.30 0.00
C GLN A 196 -0.06 12.57 -0.30
N VAL A 197 -1.21 13.21 -0.09
CA VAL A 197 -2.53 12.67 -0.41
C VAL A 197 -2.72 12.52 -1.92
N ASP A 198 -2.25 13.50 -2.70
CA ASP A 198 -2.29 13.45 -4.17
C ASP A 198 -1.42 12.31 -4.72
N LYS A 199 -0.19 12.17 -4.19
CA LYS A 199 0.70 11.03 -4.52
C LYS A 199 0.10 9.69 -4.10
N TYR A 200 -0.58 9.62 -2.95
CA TYR A 200 -1.30 8.42 -2.53
C TYR A 200 -2.38 8.03 -3.55
N ALA A 201 -3.17 8.99 -4.03
CA ALA A 201 -4.20 8.73 -5.04
C ALA A 201 -3.59 8.15 -6.33
N GLN A 202 -2.45 8.70 -6.78
CA GLN A 202 -1.71 8.20 -7.94
C GLN A 202 -1.21 6.77 -7.72
N ILE A 203 -0.60 6.48 -6.56
CA ILE A 203 -0.11 5.15 -6.20
C ILE A 203 -1.26 4.13 -6.19
N LYS A 204 -2.40 4.49 -5.59
CA LYS A 204 -3.59 3.62 -5.49
C LYS A 204 -4.15 3.26 -6.86
N GLN A 205 -4.08 4.18 -7.82
CA GLN A 205 -4.60 3.99 -9.17
C GLN A 205 -3.63 3.21 -10.07
N ALA A 206 -2.32 3.51 -10.00
CA ALA A 206 -1.30 2.98 -10.90
C ALA A 206 -0.84 1.57 -10.55
N TYR A 207 -0.77 1.22 -9.26
CA TYR A 207 -0.14 -0.03 -8.80
C TYR A 207 -1.17 -1.01 -8.22
N TRP A 208 -1.13 -2.24 -8.71
CA TRP A 208 -2.10 -3.28 -8.38
C TRP A 208 -1.50 -4.45 -7.60
N CYS A 209 -0.18 -4.65 -7.68
CA CYS A 209 0.55 -5.63 -6.91
C CYS A 209 0.66 -5.17 -5.44
N PRO A 210 0.11 -5.94 -4.47
CA PRO A 210 0.00 -5.49 -3.06
C PRO A 210 1.34 -5.15 -2.42
N TRP A 211 2.36 -5.99 -2.58
CA TRP A 211 3.67 -5.75 -1.96
C TRP A 211 4.43 -4.62 -2.65
N PHE A 212 4.23 -4.45 -3.95
CA PHE A 212 4.81 -3.34 -4.71
C PHE A 212 4.22 -2.02 -4.24
N ARG A 213 2.89 -1.96 -4.15
CA ARG A 213 2.15 -0.79 -3.63
C ARG A 213 2.54 -0.49 -2.20
N LYS A 214 2.67 -1.50 -1.33
CA LYS A 214 3.21 -1.34 0.03
C LYS A 214 4.55 -0.62 0.04
N GLN A 215 5.51 -1.05 -0.78
CA GLN A 215 6.82 -0.41 -0.86
C GLN A 215 6.72 1.03 -1.35
N ARG A 216 5.87 1.32 -2.35
CA ARG A 216 5.62 2.68 -2.82
C ARG A 216 5.03 3.57 -1.71
N LEU A 217 4.14 3.04 -0.89
CA LEU A 217 3.54 3.76 0.23
C LEU A 217 4.54 4.01 1.36
N LEU A 218 5.44 3.04 1.66
CA LEU A 218 6.56 3.27 2.58
C LEU A 218 7.48 4.40 2.08
N ASN A 219 7.81 4.41 0.78
CA ASN A 219 8.63 5.47 0.19
C ASN A 219 7.94 6.84 0.30
N LEU A 220 6.61 6.88 0.09
CA LEU A 220 5.80 8.10 0.24
C LEU A 220 5.83 8.66 1.68
N LEU A 221 5.68 7.78 2.68
CA LEU A 221 5.65 8.16 4.10
C LEU A 221 7.02 8.59 4.63
N GLN A 222 8.11 8.12 4.02
CA GLN A 222 9.47 8.50 4.37
C GLN A 222 9.93 9.83 3.73
N GLY A 223 9.06 10.51 2.98
CA GLY A 223 9.32 11.83 2.40
C GLY A 223 9.74 11.80 0.93
N ASP A 224 10.64 12.70 0.53
CA ASP A 224 11.06 12.90 -0.87
C ASP A 224 12.05 11.83 -1.36
N LYS A 225 11.69 10.56 -1.19
CA LYS A 225 12.44 9.41 -1.70
C LYS A 225 12.03 9.09 -3.14
N PRO A 226 12.98 8.72 -4.01
CA PRO A 226 12.66 8.26 -5.36
C PRO A 226 11.69 7.07 -5.36
N GLY A 227 10.96 6.91 -6.46
CA GLY A 227 9.93 5.89 -6.55
C GLY A 227 10.43 4.46 -6.32
N TRP A 228 11.66 4.20 -6.77
CA TRP A 228 12.38 2.92 -6.69
C TRP A 228 13.21 2.72 -5.42
N PHE A 229 13.17 3.65 -4.46
CA PHE A 229 13.92 3.53 -3.20
C PHE A 229 13.62 2.19 -2.50
N GLU A 230 14.67 1.54 -1.96
CA GLU A 230 14.65 0.22 -1.29
C GLU A 230 14.20 -0.99 -2.13
N PHE A 231 13.76 -0.82 -3.38
CA PHE A 231 13.36 -1.97 -4.22
C PHE A 231 14.51 -2.95 -4.47
N GLY A 232 15.75 -2.48 -4.51
CA GLY A 232 16.92 -3.37 -4.61
C GLY A 232 16.98 -4.35 -3.44
N ALA A 233 16.83 -3.87 -2.20
CA ALA A 233 16.85 -4.71 -1.00
C ALA A 233 15.64 -5.65 -0.94
N VAL A 234 14.45 -5.16 -1.31
CA VAL A 234 13.22 -5.97 -1.37
C VAL A 234 13.37 -7.10 -2.38
N LEU A 235 13.71 -6.77 -3.63
CA LEU A 235 13.83 -7.75 -4.72
C LEU A 235 14.93 -8.79 -4.47
N SER A 236 15.97 -8.45 -3.72
CA SER A 236 16.97 -9.42 -3.27
C SER A 236 16.42 -10.45 -2.30
N ARG A 237 15.47 -10.09 -1.43
CA ARG A 237 15.03 -10.92 -0.28
C ARG A 237 13.68 -11.62 -0.48
N ILE A 238 12.81 -11.11 -1.34
CA ILE A 238 11.47 -11.69 -1.49
C ILE A 238 11.48 -13.13 -2.03
N PRO A 239 10.54 -14.00 -1.60
CA PRO A 239 10.36 -15.32 -2.18
C PRO A 239 10.13 -15.25 -3.70
N ARG A 240 10.45 -16.34 -4.41
CA ARG A 240 10.23 -16.41 -5.86
C ARG A 240 8.75 -16.25 -6.22
N ASN A 241 7.86 -16.86 -5.45
CA ASN A 241 6.41 -16.83 -5.71
C ASN A 241 5.84 -15.41 -5.71
N TRP A 242 6.45 -14.46 -4.98
CA TRP A 242 6.02 -13.07 -4.99
C TRP A 242 6.28 -12.36 -6.33
N LEU A 243 7.30 -12.82 -7.08
CA LEU A 243 7.61 -12.32 -8.42
C LEU A 243 6.64 -12.86 -9.47
N GLU A 244 5.89 -13.90 -9.13
CA GLU A 244 4.88 -14.52 -10.00
C GLU A 244 3.51 -13.83 -9.89
N ASP A 245 3.39 -12.79 -9.05
CA ASP A 245 2.20 -11.95 -8.99
C ASP A 245 1.90 -11.38 -10.39
N PRO A 246 0.68 -11.60 -10.94
CA PRO A 246 0.32 -11.18 -12.30
C PRO A 246 0.53 -9.69 -12.58
N TYR A 247 0.48 -8.87 -11.54
CA TYR A 247 0.56 -7.42 -11.62
C TYR A 247 1.97 -6.87 -11.43
N PHE A 248 2.91 -7.67 -10.93
CA PHE A 248 4.25 -7.17 -10.62
C PHE A 248 4.99 -6.60 -11.84
N SER A 249 4.99 -7.31 -12.97
CA SER A 249 5.62 -6.84 -14.21
C SER A 249 4.98 -5.56 -14.74
N HIS A 250 3.65 -5.45 -14.62
CA HIS A 250 2.90 -4.24 -14.97
C HIS A 250 3.36 -3.07 -14.09
N ASP A 251 3.33 -3.23 -12.78
CA ASP A 251 3.66 -2.16 -11.83
C ASP A 251 5.12 -1.70 -11.92
N ALA A 252 6.05 -2.63 -12.18
CA ALA A 252 7.44 -2.30 -12.45
C ALA A 252 7.59 -1.45 -13.72
N ARG A 253 6.81 -1.74 -14.77
CA ARG A 253 6.78 -0.96 -16.01
C ARG A 253 6.15 0.42 -15.80
N GLU A 254 5.03 0.48 -15.10
CA GLU A 254 4.35 1.74 -14.77
C GLU A 254 5.26 2.66 -13.97
N LEU A 255 5.99 2.13 -12.98
CA LEU A 255 6.96 2.92 -12.22
C LEU A 255 8.04 3.55 -13.11
N LEU A 256 8.62 2.78 -14.03
CA LEU A 256 9.69 3.26 -14.90
C LEU A 256 9.18 4.24 -15.97
N THR A 257 7.95 4.04 -16.46
CA THR A 257 7.31 4.90 -17.46
C THR A 257 6.87 6.22 -16.84
N PHE A 258 6.19 6.18 -15.68
CA PHE A 258 5.68 7.37 -14.98
C PHE A 258 6.80 8.30 -14.50
N GLU A 259 7.88 7.74 -13.95
CA GLU A 259 9.08 8.51 -13.58
C GLU A 259 9.79 9.08 -14.82
N GLY A 260 9.68 8.41 -15.97
CA GLY A 260 10.10 8.93 -17.27
C GLY A 260 9.25 10.14 -17.69
N GLU A 261 7.92 9.98 -17.71
CA GLU A 261 6.94 10.95 -18.22
C GLU A 261 6.85 12.25 -17.42
N ILE A 262 6.90 12.20 -16.09
CA ILE A 262 6.86 13.40 -15.22
C ILE A 262 8.03 14.35 -15.51
N LYS A 263 9.11 13.86 -16.12
CA LYS A 263 10.37 14.61 -16.29
C LYS A 263 10.82 14.81 -17.75
N VAL A 264 10.02 14.45 -18.76
CA VAL A 264 10.32 14.55 -20.22
C VAL A 264 10.56 15.99 -20.73
N LYS A 265 10.54 17.01 -19.86
CA LYS A 265 10.98 18.36 -20.23
C LYS A 265 12.51 18.54 -20.27
N ARG A 266 13.30 17.46 -20.38
CA ARG A 266 14.77 17.51 -20.46
C ARG A 266 15.27 16.67 -21.65
N ASP A 267 16.24 17.20 -22.38
CA ASP A 267 16.90 16.54 -23.53
C ASP A 267 17.72 15.28 -23.13
N ILE A 268 18.01 15.15 -21.82
CA ILE A 268 18.81 14.08 -21.22
C ILE A 268 17.88 13.11 -20.48
N ARG A 269 17.94 11.82 -20.83
CA ARG A 269 17.16 10.77 -20.15
C ARG A 269 17.67 10.57 -18.71
N GLU A 270 16.76 10.51 -17.73
CA GLU A 270 17.14 10.13 -16.37
C GLU A 270 17.50 8.64 -16.27
N SER A 271 18.21 8.27 -15.20
CA SER A 271 18.73 6.93 -14.98
C SER A 271 17.67 5.83 -15.05
N ALA A 272 16.43 6.10 -14.61
CA ALA A 272 15.33 5.14 -14.70
C ALA A 272 15.00 4.75 -16.16
N GLN A 273 14.86 5.75 -17.04
CA GLN A 273 14.59 5.53 -18.46
C GLN A 273 15.79 4.87 -19.16
N LEU A 274 17.02 5.33 -18.85
CA LEU A 274 18.23 4.73 -19.42
C LEU A 274 18.34 3.25 -19.06
N VAL A 275 18.19 2.89 -17.78
CA VAL A 275 18.27 1.51 -17.33
C VAL A 275 17.14 0.66 -17.93
N TYR A 276 15.93 1.22 -18.05
CA TYR A 276 14.82 0.53 -18.72
C TYR A 276 15.12 0.20 -20.18
N ASP A 277 15.55 1.19 -20.97
CA ASP A 277 15.88 1.03 -22.38
C ASP A 277 17.01 -0.01 -22.56
N VAL A 278 18.02 0.03 -21.70
CA VAL A 278 19.17 -0.88 -21.73
C VAL A 278 18.76 -2.32 -21.47
N CYS A 279 17.98 -2.57 -20.42
CA CYS A 279 17.49 -3.90 -20.11
C CYS A 279 16.56 -4.42 -21.21
N GLN A 280 15.71 -3.55 -21.76
CA GLN A 280 14.81 -3.91 -22.85
C GLN A 280 15.60 -4.30 -24.12
N GLN A 281 16.57 -3.48 -24.53
CA GLN A 281 17.43 -3.76 -25.69
C GLN A 281 18.23 -5.05 -25.50
N TYR A 282 18.76 -5.30 -24.30
CA TYR A 282 19.45 -6.54 -23.97
C TYR A 282 18.55 -7.75 -24.19
N VAL A 283 17.33 -7.74 -23.65
CA VAL A 283 16.39 -8.85 -23.77
C VAL A 283 16.03 -9.11 -25.24
N PHE A 284 15.70 -8.07 -26.01
CA PHE A 284 15.36 -8.24 -27.43
C PHE A 284 16.55 -8.68 -28.29
N SER A 285 17.74 -8.14 -28.07
CA SER A 285 18.94 -8.54 -28.82
C SER A 285 19.29 -10.00 -28.54
N LYS A 286 19.12 -10.48 -27.29
CA LYS A 286 19.30 -11.88 -26.94
C LYS A 286 18.22 -12.79 -27.54
N LEU A 287 16.97 -12.32 -27.63
CA LEU A 287 15.89 -13.06 -28.30
C LEU A 287 16.21 -13.27 -29.79
N GLU A 288 16.66 -12.21 -30.46
CA GLU A 288 17.06 -12.28 -31.86
C GLU A 288 18.27 -13.19 -32.05
N THR A 289 19.33 -13.01 -31.25
CA THR A 289 20.58 -13.79 -31.41
C THR A 289 20.41 -15.26 -31.06
N LYS A 290 19.70 -15.58 -29.98
CA LYS A 290 19.60 -16.96 -29.44
C LYS A 290 18.47 -17.76 -30.08
N TYR A 291 17.36 -17.10 -30.43
CA TYR A 291 16.15 -17.77 -30.91
C TYR A 291 15.75 -17.33 -32.33
N GLY A 292 16.39 -16.33 -32.93
CA GLY A 292 16.00 -15.82 -34.25
C GLY A 292 14.65 -15.09 -34.24
N MET A 293 14.20 -14.63 -33.06
CA MET A 293 12.89 -14.04 -32.86
C MET A 293 12.95 -12.51 -33.01
N LYS A 294 12.10 -11.95 -33.89
CA LYS A 294 12.00 -10.49 -34.08
C LYS A 294 10.56 -10.05 -34.31
N TRP A 295 10.29 -8.77 -34.08
CA TRP A 295 9.00 -8.16 -34.40
C TRP A 295 8.93 -7.84 -35.90
N ASP A 296 7.89 -8.31 -36.58
CA ASP A 296 7.59 -7.95 -37.96
C ASP A 296 6.51 -6.87 -38.00
N LYS A 297 6.90 -5.65 -38.39
CA LYS A 297 5.97 -4.51 -38.50
C LYS A 297 4.88 -4.72 -39.55
N THR A 298 5.14 -5.51 -40.58
CA THR A 298 4.18 -5.72 -41.67
C THR A 298 3.07 -6.70 -41.28
N LYS A 299 3.41 -7.71 -40.48
CA LYS A 299 2.47 -8.73 -39.99
C LYS A 299 1.92 -8.42 -38.61
N ASN A 300 2.44 -7.38 -37.95
CA ASN A 300 2.10 -6.96 -36.59
C ASN A 300 2.19 -8.14 -35.59
N CYS A 301 3.20 -8.99 -35.76
CA CYS A 301 3.42 -10.18 -34.94
C CYS A 301 4.92 -10.50 -34.79
N HIS A 302 5.24 -11.35 -33.82
CA HIS A 302 6.58 -11.89 -33.69
C HIS A 302 6.79 -13.01 -34.72
N ILE A 303 7.98 -13.03 -35.32
CA ILE A 303 8.39 -14.05 -36.28
C ILE A 303 9.67 -14.74 -35.82
N GLN A 304 9.78 -16.03 -36.15
CA GLN A 304 10.98 -16.82 -36.02
C GLN A 304 11.28 -17.48 -37.37
N SER A 305 12.48 -17.24 -37.91
CA SER A 305 12.88 -17.78 -39.23
C SER A 305 11.86 -17.51 -40.36
N GLY A 306 11.18 -16.36 -40.31
CA GLY A 306 10.20 -15.92 -41.31
C GLY A 306 8.74 -16.35 -41.06
N GLN A 307 8.48 -17.20 -40.07
CA GLN A 307 7.14 -17.69 -39.73
C GLN A 307 6.58 -16.99 -38.48
N PRO A 308 5.27 -16.67 -38.43
CA PRO A 308 4.63 -16.15 -37.22
C PRO A 308 4.72 -17.14 -36.06
N ILE A 309 5.04 -16.65 -34.86
CA ILE A 309 5.03 -17.44 -33.63
C ILE A 309 3.87 -17.07 -32.73
N SER A 310 3.47 -17.99 -31.85
CA SER A 310 2.45 -17.70 -30.86
C SER A 310 2.98 -16.73 -29.81
N GLN A 311 2.10 -15.91 -29.24
CA GLN A 311 2.46 -14.99 -28.16
C GLN A 311 3.01 -15.74 -26.94
N GLN A 312 2.47 -16.93 -26.66
CA GLN A 312 2.91 -17.76 -25.53
C GLN A 312 4.36 -18.23 -25.67
N ASP A 313 4.77 -18.71 -26.85
CA ASP A 313 6.16 -19.17 -27.04
C ASP A 313 7.13 -17.97 -27.00
N PHE A 314 6.74 -16.84 -27.58
CA PHE A 314 7.50 -15.59 -27.45
C PHE A 314 7.67 -15.17 -25.98
N ASP A 315 6.57 -15.14 -25.22
CA ASP A 315 6.54 -14.75 -23.81
C ASP A 315 7.40 -15.69 -22.95
N GLU A 316 7.40 -16.99 -23.24
CA GLU A 316 8.20 -17.98 -22.53
C GLU A 316 9.71 -17.78 -22.77
N LYS A 317 10.13 -17.55 -24.03
CA LYS A 317 11.54 -17.27 -24.33
C LYS A 317 11.98 -15.92 -23.76
N LYS A 318 11.10 -14.91 -23.83
CA LYS A 318 11.35 -13.58 -23.25
C LYS A 318 11.53 -13.68 -21.74
N TYR A 319 10.64 -14.41 -21.06
CA TYR A 319 10.76 -14.67 -19.63
C TYR A 319 12.08 -15.35 -19.28
N LYS A 320 12.47 -16.39 -20.03
CA LYS A 320 13.75 -17.10 -19.79
C LYS A 320 14.95 -16.14 -19.83
N ILE A 321 15.07 -15.32 -20.88
CA ILE A 321 16.18 -14.35 -20.99
C ILE A 321 16.13 -13.30 -19.89
N ALA A 322 14.97 -12.70 -19.65
CA ALA A 322 14.81 -11.64 -18.64
C ALA A 322 15.08 -12.17 -17.23
N ASN A 323 14.56 -13.36 -16.90
CA ASN A 323 14.72 -14.01 -15.60
C ASN A 323 16.18 -14.45 -15.36
N ASP A 324 16.88 -14.98 -16.37
CA ASP A 324 18.30 -15.34 -16.23
C ASP A 324 19.17 -14.12 -15.90
N ALA A 325 18.92 -12.98 -16.57
CA ALA A 325 19.59 -11.72 -16.26
C ALA A 325 19.15 -11.16 -14.90
N PHE A 326 17.86 -11.22 -14.56
CA PHE A 326 17.35 -10.78 -13.27
C PHE A 326 18.02 -11.53 -12.12
N LEU A 327 18.10 -12.87 -12.20
CA LEU A 327 18.76 -13.70 -11.19
C LEU A 327 20.27 -13.42 -11.12
N SER A 328 20.90 -13.13 -12.26
CA SER A 328 22.30 -12.71 -12.31
C SER A 328 22.53 -11.40 -11.56
N VAL A 329 21.66 -10.40 -11.74
CA VAL A 329 21.75 -9.13 -11.00
C VAL A 329 21.44 -9.35 -9.52
N ARG A 330 20.38 -10.12 -9.22
CA ARG A 330 19.90 -10.37 -7.87
C ARG A 330 20.93 -11.05 -6.97
N SER A 331 21.73 -11.97 -7.53
CA SER A 331 22.77 -12.68 -6.78
C SER A 331 24.01 -11.84 -6.47
N ARG A 332 24.17 -10.67 -7.10
CA ARG A 332 25.33 -9.78 -6.92
C ARG A 332 25.02 -8.73 -5.86
N THR A 333 25.35 -9.06 -4.62
CA THR A 333 25.16 -8.18 -3.47
C THR A 333 26.23 -7.09 -3.37
N GLU A 334 27.46 -7.38 -3.78
CA GLU A 334 28.59 -6.44 -3.76
C GLU A 334 28.52 -5.42 -4.91
N PRO A 335 28.71 -4.11 -4.63
CA PRO A 335 28.66 -3.05 -5.64
C PRO A 335 29.57 -3.30 -6.84
N LYS A 336 30.82 -3.72 -6.61
CA LYS A 336 31.80 -3.97 -7.67
C LYS A 336 31.36 -5.10 -8.59
N ALA A 337 30.90 -6.21 -8.01
CA ALA A 337 30.41 -7.36 -8.79
C ALA A 337 29.19 -7.02 -9.65
N PHE A 338 28.29 -6.17 -9.14
CA PHE A 338 27.17 -5.64 -9.93
C PHE A 338 27.65 -4.74 -11.07
N ILE A 339 28.54 -3.78 -10.80
CA ILE A 339 29.07 -2.86 -11.82
C ILE A 339 29.78 -3.64 -12.93
N ASP A 340 30.65 -4.59 -12.58
CA ASP A 340 31.37 -5.42 -13.56
C ASP A 340 30.40 -6.22 -14.45
N TYR A 341 29.34 -6.79 -13.87
CA TYR A 341 28.31 -7.48 -14.64
C TYR A 341 27.51 -6.52 -15.54
N PHE A 342 27.09 -5.38 -14.98
CA PHE A 342 26.34 -4.39 -15.73
C PHE A 342 27.16 -3.92 -16.95
N VAL A 343 28.45 -3.64 -16.75
CA VAL A 343 29.36 -3.14 -17.80
C VAL A 343 29.81 -4.23 -18.79
N SER A 344 29.86 -5.50 -18.40
CA SER A 344 30.26 -6.58 -19.32
C SER A 344 29.09 -7.18 -20.09
N THR A 345 27.89 -7.19 -19.51
CA THR A 345 26.77 -8.00 -19.99
C THR A 345 25.58 -7.17 -20.44
N LEU A 346 25.22 -6.14 -19.68
CA LEU A 346 24.06 -5.29 -19.96
C LEU A 346 24.44 -4.02 -20.72
N TYR A 347 25.73 -3.72 -20.80
CA TYR A 347 26.26 -2.39 -21.06
C TYR A 347 25.74 -1.71 -22.31
N PRO A 348 25.61 -0.38 -22.29
CA PRO A 348 24.59 0.25 -23.08
C PRO A 348 25.14 0.98 -24.31
N PHE A 349 24.25 1.17 -25.29
CA PHE A 349 24.35 2.25 -26.28
C PHE A 349 23.81 3.56 -25.65
N VAL A 350 24.47 4.06 -24.59
CA VAL A 350 24.18 5.39 -24.02
C VAL A 350 24.78 6.47 -24.91
N ARG A 351 24.09 7.60 -25.11
CA ARG A 351 24.63 8.70 -25.91
C ARG A 351 25.86 9.29 -25.23
N LYS A 352 26.82 9.80 -26.00
CA LYS A 352 28.06 10.39 -25.47
C LYS A 352 27.82 11.44 -24.37
N GLU A 353 26.75 12.23 -24.53
CA GLU A 353 26.35 13.30 -23.61
C GLU A 353 25.76 12.79 -22.29
N GLU A 354 25.14 11.60 -22.31
CA GLU A 354 24.54 10.95 -21.14
C GLU A 354 25.56 10.08 -20.38
N PHE A 355 26.65 9.70 -21.05
CA PHE A 355 27.60 8.69 -20.57
C PHE A 355 28.27 9.09 -19.25
N VAL A 356 28.75 10.32 -19.13
CA VAL A 356 29.50 10.79 -17.96
C VAL A 356 28.60 10.81 -16.72
N ASP A 357 27.40 11.39 -16.82
CA ASP A 357 26.41 11.44 -15.73
C ASP A 357 25.94 10.04 -15.32
N PHE A 358 25.69 9.16 -16.30
CA PHE A 358 25.28 7.79 -16.01
C PHE A 358 26.41 7.00 -15.33
N ALA A 359 27.64 7.12 -15.82
CA ALA A 359 28.80 6.47 -15.21
C ALA A 359 28.99 6.93 -13.76
N GLU A 360 28.91 8.24 -13.51
CA GLU A 360 29.00 8.79 -12.15
C GLU A 360 27.93 8.18 -11.22
N LYS A 361 26.67 8.11 -11.68
CA LYS A 361 25.59 7.49 -10.91
C LYS A 361 25.77 5.99 -10.73
N LEU A 362 26.33 5.28 -11.71
CA LEU A 362 26.63 3.85 -11.61
C LEU A 362 27.66 3.56 -10.51
N PHE A 363 28.65 4.43 -10.31
CA PHE A 363 29.68 4.26 -9.27
C PHE A 363 29.26 4.83 -7.90
N ASN A 364 28.56 5.97 -7.89
CA ASN A 364 28.23 6.69 -6.65
C ASN A 364 26.83 6.37 -6.09
N LYS A 365 25.92 5.88 -6.93
CA LYS A 365 24.54 5.50 -6.59
C LYS A 365 24.22 4.08 -7.07
N THR A 366 25.16 3.17 -6.87
CA THR A 366 25.12 1.79 -7.35
C THR A 366 23.84 1.06 -6.95
N ASP A 367 23.37 1.25 -5.71
CA ASP A 367 22.15 0.61 -5.22
C ASP A 367 20.89 1.08 -5.96
N ASP A 368 20.81 2.36 -6.33
CA ASP A 368 19.70 2.90 -7.12
C ASP A 368 19.71 2.29 -8.53
N ILE A 369 20.87 2.25 -9.18
CA ILE A 369 21.00 1.64 -10.51
C ILE A 369 20.69 0.15 -10.46
N ARG A 370 21.12 -0.57 -9.41
CA ARG A 370 20.78 -1.97 -9.21
C ARG A 370 19.28 -2.18 -9.02
N ALA A 371 18.62 -1.35 -8.19
CA ALA A 371 17.18 -1.40 -7.99
C ALA A 371 16.42 -1.18 -9.30
N LEU A 372 16.81 -0.14 -10.06
CA LEU A 372 16.26 0.15 -11.39
C LEU A 372 16.49 -1.00 -12.36
N THR A 373 17.65 -1.65 -12.33
CA THR A 373 17.98 -2.77 -13.22
C THR A 373 17.11 -4.00 -12.92
N LEU A 374 16.92 -4.31 -11.64
CA LEU A 374 16.02 -5.39 -11.22
C LEU A 374 14.57 -5.11 -11.63
N LEU A 375 14.09 -3.88 -11.42
CA LEU A 375 12.75 -3.45 -11.84
C LEU A 375 12.60 -3.48 -13.37
N ALA A 376 13.61 -3.02 -14.10
CA ALA A 376 13.60 -2.99 -15.56
C ALA A 376 13.56 -4.41 -16.15
N LEU A 377 14.36 -5.35 -15.64
CA LEU A 377 14.32 -6.74 -16.07
C LEU A 377 12.99 -7.41 -15.69
N ALA A 378 12.48 -7.17 -14.48
CA ALA A 378 11.19 -7.69 -14.04
C ALA A 378 10.01 -7.17 -14.89
N SER A 379 10.05 -5.92 -15.32
CA SER A 379 9.04 -5.32 -16.22
C SER A 379 8.96 -5.99 -17.60
N GLN A 380 9.97 -6.82 -17.94
CA GLN A 380 9.99 -7.61 -19.17
C GLN A 380 9.32 -8.97 -19.02
N PHE A 381 8.95 -9.40 -17.81
CA PHE A 381 8.21 -10.64 -17.59
C PHE A 381 6.84 -10.55 -18.26
N PRO A 382 6.32 -11.66 -18.81
CA PRO A 382 5.03 -11.66 -19.47
C PRO A 382 3.91 -11.39 -18.45
N HIS A 383 2.88 -10.68 -18.89
CA HIS A 383 1.72 -10.43 -18.06
C HIS A 383 0.83 -11.69 -18.03
N GLN A 384 0.70 -12.31 -16.87
CA GLN A 384 -0.19 -13.47 -16.71
C GLN A 384 -1.64 -12.98 -16.72
N LYS A 385 -2.40 -13.28 -17.78
CA LYS A 385 -3.82 -12.91 -17.84
C LYS A 385 -4.63 -13.71 -16.81
N LYS A 386 -5.56 -13.02 -16.17
CA LYS A 386 -6.44 -13.40 -15.06
C LYS A 386 -7.28 -14.70 -15.22
N SER A 387 -7.17 -15.47 -16.31
CA SER A 387 -7.97 -16.68 -16.53
C SER A 387 -7.67 -17.79 -15.51
N GLU A 388 -6.53 -17.75 -14.83
CA GLU A 388 -6.15 -18.75 -13.81
C GLU A 388 -6.41 -18.27 -12.36
N VAL A 389 -6.61 -16.97 -12.13
CA VAL A 389 -6.71 -16.38 -10.78
C VAL A 389 -8.12 -16.48 -10.18
N LYS A 390 -9.16 -16.72 -10.98
CA LYS A 390 -10.53 -16.91 -10.48
C LYS A 390 -10.66 -18.07 -9.48
N ASN A 391 -9.75 -19.04 -9.51
CA ASN A 391 -9.75 -20.16 -8.57
C ASN A 391 -9.01 -19.86 -7.26
N ALA A 392 -8.22 -18.78 -7.19
CA ALA A 392 -7.48 -18.40 -5.98
C ALA A 392 -8.19 -17.32 -5.14
N GLU A 393 -9.00 -16.46 -5.76
CA GLU A 393 -9.83 -15.47 -5.04
C GLU A 393 -11.15 -16.05 -4.51
N ALA A 394 -11.50 -17.28 -4.90
CA ALA A 394 -12.68 -18.00 -4.46
C ALA A 394 -12.45 -18.94 -3.25
N ALA A 395 -11.24 -18.97 -2.69
CA ALA A 395 -10.85 -19.78 -1.53
C ALA A 395 -10.67 -18.94 -0.24
#